data_AF-A0A7S3UJX3-F1
#
_entry.id   AF-A0A7S3UJX3-F1
#
_cell.length_a   1.000
_cell.length_b   1.000
_cell.length_c   1.000
_cell.angle_alpha   90.00
_cell.angle_beta   90.00
_cell.angle_gamma   90.00
#
_symmetry.space_group_name_H-M   'P 1'
#
loop_
_entity.id
_entity.type
_entity.pdbx_description
1 polymer ?
#
loop_
_entity_poly.entity_id
_entity_poly.type
_entity_poly.pdbx_seq_one_letter_code
_entity_poly.pdbx_strand_id
1 'polypeptide(L)'
;MFALLALGRLTAEPTWADEFTDCVDDFPNPEKWGVEVGYVRPGNGELQRYTNSGNAACVDGELVLSARRDGDDITSASLSTLATQLFGPGKIEMRGKVDGRPGSWPAFW
;
A
#
# COMPACT_ATOMS: atom_id res chain seq x y z
N MET A 1 14.40 -24.86 -31.16
CA MET A 1 13.32 -23.85 -31.16
C MET A 1 13.67 -22.85 -30.06
N PHE A 2 14.18 -21.67 -30.42
CA PHE A 2 14.52 -20.62 -29.47
C PHE A 2 13.42 -19.57 -29.52
N ALA A 3 12.69 -19.39 -28.41
CA ALA A 3 11.80 -18.24 -28.25
C ALA A 3 12.67 -17.05 -27.84
N LEU A 4 12.84 -16.11 -28.76
CA LEU A 4 13.39 -14.79 -28.44
C LEU A 4 12.31 -14.05 -27.65
N LEU A 5 12.42 -14.04 -26.33
CA LEU A 5 11.66 -13.12 -25.48
C LEU A 5 12.17 -11.71 -25.82
N ALA A 6 11.41 -10.99 -26.65
CA ALA A 6 11.61 -9.57 -26.79
C ALA A 6 11.47 -8.96 -25.39
N LEU A 7 12.55 -8.38 -24.87
CA LEU A 7 12.49 -7.48 -23.72
C LEU A 7 11.56 -6.34 -24.11
N GLY A 8 10.30 -6.44 -23.71
CA GLY A 8 9.31 -5.39 -23.94
C GLY A 8 9.86 -4.08 -23.40
N ARG A 9 9.88 -3.05 -24.24
CA ARG A 9 10.16 -1.69 -23.76
C ARG A 9 9.07 -1.35 -22.74
N LEU A 10 9.48 -0.82 -21.59
CA LEU A 10 8.54 -0.24 -20.64
C LEU A 10 7.71 0.81 -21.39
N THR A 11 6.39 0.67 -21.35
CA THR A 11 5.46 1.66 -21.90
C THR A 11 5.47 2.90 -21.02
N ALA A 12 5.19 4.07 -21.61
CA ALA A 12 5.05 5.30 -20.84
C ALA A 12 3.84 5.22 -19.89
N GLU A 13 2.76 4.59 -20.35
CA GLU A 13 1.54 4.39 -19.56
C GLU A 13 1.60 3.08 -18.77
N PRO A 14 1.26 3.11 -17.47
CA PRO A 14 1.17 1.91 -16.66
C PRO A 14 -0.05 1.05 -17.06
N THR A 15 0.08 -0.28 -17.00
CA THR A 15 -1.06 -1.19 -17.27
C THR A 15 -2.06 -1.25 -16.10
N TRP A 16 -1.67 -0.73 -14.95
CA TRP A 16 -2.47 -0.61 -13.74
C TRP A 16 -1.97 0.59 -12.96
N ALA A 17 -2.87 1.43 -12.46
CA ALA A 17 -2.52 2.58 -11.65
C ALA A 17 -3.64 2.90 -10.65
N ASP A 18 -3.23 3.53 -9.56
CA ASP A 18 -4.16 4.16 -8.64
C ASP A 18 -3.65 5.56 -8.30
N GLU A 19 -4.37 6.56 -8.80
CA GLU A 19 -4.11 7.98 -8.51
C GLU A 19 -4.91 8.45 -7.29
N PHE A 20 -5.61 7.53 -6.59
CA PHE A 20 -6.38 7.79 -5.38
C PHE A 20 -7.46 8.88 -5.53
N THR A 21 -7.98 9.04 -6.75
CA THR A 21 -9.09 9.95 -7.08
C THR A 21 -10.45 9.26 -7.13
N ASP A 22 -10.48 7.91 -7.17
CA ASP A 22 -11.69 7.07 -7.27
C ASP A 22 -12.01 6.33 -5.96
N CYS A 23 -11.86 7.03 -4.82
CA CYS A 23 -12.05 6.46 -3.50
C CYS A 23 -13.52 6.33 -3.09
N VAL A 24 -13.81 5.37 -2.21
CA VAL A 24 -15.17 5.07 -1.69
C VAL A 24 -15.20 5.45 -0.22
N ASP A 25 -16.07 6.39 0.16
CA ASP A 25 -16.17 6.91 1.53
C ASP A 25 -14.81 7.33 2.11
N ASP A 26 -14.04 8.09 1.32
CA ASP A 26 -12.66 8.51 1.62
C ASP A 26 -11.67 7.35 1.86
N PHE A 27 -12.01 6.10 1.50
CA PHE A 27 -11.16 4.94 1.61
C PHE A 27 -10.66 4.46 0.22
N PRO A 28 -9.44 3.93 0.11
CA PRO A 28 -8.92 3.40 -1.17
C PRO A 28 -9.87 2.38 -1.79
N ASN A 29 -10.00 2.43 -3.12
CA ASN A 29 -10.96 1.61 -3.86
C ASN A 29 -10.79 0.12 -3.48
N PRO A 30 -11.82 -0.53 -2.89
CA PRO A 30 -11.73 -1.92 -2.43
C PRO A 30 -11.62 -2.93 -3.57
N GLU A 31 -11.92 -2.54 -4.82
CA GLU A 31 -11.64 -3.37 -6.00
C GLU A 31 -10.14 -3.41 -6.33
N LYS A 32 -9.36 -2.47 -5.80
CA LYS A 32 -7.91 -2.36 -5.98
C LYS A 32 -7.13 -2.79 -4.74
N TRP A 33 -7.61 -2.49 -3.53
CA TRP A 33 -6.85 -2.69 -2.30
C TRP A 33 -7.60 -3.56 -1.29
N GLY A 34 -6.93 -4.63 -0.85
CA GLY A 34 -7.27 -5.34 0.38
C GLY A 34 -6.60 -4.72 1.61
N VAL A 35 -7.16 -4.97 2.79
CA VAL A 35 -6.66 -4.44 4.06
C VAL A 35 -6.22 -5.58 4.97
N GLU A 36 -4.99 -5.49 5.49
CA GLU A 36 -4.52 -6.38 6.54
C GLU A 36 -5.02 -5.88 7.91
N VAL A 37 -5.56 -6.78 8.75
CA VAL A 37 -6.13 -6.42 10.07
C VAL A 37 -5.50 -7.29 11.15
N GLY A 38 -5.10 -6.65 12.26
CA GLY A 38 -4.50 -7.33 13.41
C GLY A 38 -2.97 -7.21 13.46
N TYR A 39 -2.34 -8.12 14.20
CA TYR A 39 -0.88 -8.25 14.30
C TYR A 39 -0.40 -9.25 13.24
N VAL A 40 -0.13 -8.75 12.03
CA VAL A 40 0.14 -9.61 10.86
C VAL A 40 1.60 -10.05 10.71
N ARG A 41 2.53 -9.41 11.43
CA ARG A 41 3.98 -9.69 11.33
C ARG A 41 4.63 -9.94 12.70
N PRO A 42 4.22 -11.01 13.42
CA PRO A 42 4.68 -11.26 14.79
C PRO A 42 6.19 -11.54 14.92
N GLY A 43 6.86 -11.99 13.86
CA GLY A 43 8.29 -12.28 13.87
C GLY A 43 9.20 -11.04 13.93
N ASN A 44 8.66 -9.86 13.64
CA ASN A 44 9.43 -8.61 13.55
C ASN A 44 9.43 -7.79 14.85
N GLY A 45 8.66 -8.20 15.86
CA GLY A 45 8.44 -7.37 17.06
C GLY A 45 7.71 -6.05 16.77
N GLU A 46 6.90 -6.02 15.70
CA GLU A 46 6.03 -4.88 15.37
C GLU A 46 5.02 -4.63 16.49
N LEU A 47 4.93 -3.37 16.96
CA LEU A 47 4.06 -2.99 18.08
C LEU A 47 2.64 -2.63 17.64
N GLN A 48 2.47 -2.25 16.37
CA GLN A 48 1.21 -1.76 15.85
C GLN A 48 0.27 -2.89 15.47
N ARG A 49 -1.03 -2.66 15.70
CA ARG A 49 -2.13 -3.43 15.14
C ARG A 49 -2.64 -2.73 13.89
N TYR A 50 -2.71 -3.44 12.76
CA TYR A 50 -3.32 -2.88 11.56
C TYR A 50 -4.85 -2.86 11.68
N THR A 51 -5.48 -1.81 11.18
CA THR A 51 -6.93 -1.60 11.26
C THR A 51 -7.52 -1.33 9.88
N ASN A 52 -8.82 -1.56 9.75
CA ASN A 52 -9.61 -1.21 8.57
C ASN A 52 -10.36 0.11 8.70
N SER A 53 -10.09 0.90 9.74
CA SER A 53 -10.76 2.19 9.94
C SER A 53 -9.83 3.18 10.63
N GLY A 54 -9.85 4.42 10.15
CA GLY A 54 -9.11 5.53 10.74
C GLY A 54 -7.63 5.60 10.37
N ASN A 55 -6.96 4.52 9.94
CA ASN A 55 -5.53 4.56 9.65
C ASN A 55 -5.17 4.67 8.15
N ALA A 56 -6.14 4.53 7.24
CA ALA A 56 -5.98 4.81 5.82
C ALA A 56 -7.14 5.68 5.33
N ALA A 57 -6.82 6.67 4.51
CA ALA A 57 -7.80 7.51 3.83
C ALA A 57 -7.22 8.06 2.53
N CYS A 58 -8.09 8.39 1.57
CA CYS A 58 -7.76 9.25 0.44
C CYS A 58 -8.03 10.69 0.82
N VAL A 59 -7.04 11.56 0.64
CA VAL A 59 -7.15 12.99 0.94
C VAL A 59 -6.53 13.74 -0.24
N ASP A 60 -7.31 14.62 -0.87
CA ASP A 60 -6.84 15.48 -1.96
C ASP A 60 -6.13 14.74 -3.12
N GLY A 61 -6.60 13.53 -3.45
CA GLY A 61 -6.00 12.70 -4.51
C GLY A 61 -4.74 11.95 -4.09
N GLU A 62 -4.50 11.79 -2.78
CA GLU A 62 -3.37 11.04 -2.25
C GLU A 62 -3.85 9.99 -1.23
N LEU A 63 -3.20 8.83 -1.22
CA LEU A 63 -3.33 7.88 -0.12
C LEU A 63 -2.55 8.36 1.10
N VAL A 64 -3.24 8.53 2.22
CA VAL A 64 -2.66 8.85 3.52
C VAL A 64 -2.76 7.63 4.43
N LEU A 65 -1.61 7.02 4.73
CA LEU A 65 -1.47 6.01 5.77
C LEU A 65 -0.96 6.67 7.06
N SER A 66 -1.70 6.50 8.15
CA SER A 66 -1.42 7.13 9.44
C SER A 66 -1.15 6.08 10.51
N ALA A 67 0.06 6.08 11.07
CA ALA A 67 0.32 5.43 12.34
C ALA A 67 -0.13 6.34 13.50
N ARG A 68 -0.80 5.78 14.51
CA ARG A 68 -1.31 6.52 15.68
C ARG A 68 -0.91 5.80 16.96
N ARG A 69 -0.64 6.57 18.01
CA ARG A 69 -0.40 6.06 19.36
C ARG A 69 -1.42 6.69 20.31
N ASP A 70 -2.14 5.86 21.04
CA ASP A 70 -3.03 6.27 22.12
C ASP A 70 -2.72 5.43 23.37
N GLY A 71 -2.11 6.06 24.38
CA GLY A 71 -1.49 5.33 25.48
C GLY A 71 -0.45 4.33 24.95
N ASP A 72 -0.64 3.05 25.24
CA ASP A 72 0.21 1.96 24.76
C ASP A 72 -0.31 1.28 23.49
N ASP A 73 -1.52 1.62 23.02
CA ASP A 73 -2.03 1.11 21.75
C ASP A 73 -1.37 1.86 20.59
N ILE A 74 -0.87 1.10 19.62
CA ILE A 74 -0.33 1.63 18.37
C ILE A 74 -1.16 1.03 17.24
N THR A 75 -1.73 1.88 16.40
CA THR A 75 -2.49 1.47 15.23
C THR A 75 -1.85 1.98 13.96
N SER A 76 -2.02 1.24 12.86
CA SER A 76 -1.57 1.65 11.54
C SER A 76 -2.46 1.02 10.46
N ALA A 77 -2.15 1.29 9.20
CA ALA A 77 -2.78 0.64 8.05
C ALA A 77 -1.74 -0.13 7.23
N SER A 78 -2.17 -1.24 6.66
CA SER A 78 -1.41 -2.00 5.68
C SER A 78 -2.36 -2.44 4.59
N LEU A 79 -2.05 -2.03 3.36
CA LEU A 79 -2.84 -2.31 2.17
C LEU A 79 -2.06 -3.26 1.27
N SER A 80 -2.78 -4.11 0.56
CA SER A 80 -2.19 -5.09 -0.35
C SER A 80 -3.05 -5.26 -1.60
N THR A 81 -2.42 -5.46 -2.74
CA THR A 81 -3.10 -5.85 -3.98
C THR A 81 -3.23 -7.37 -4.14
N LEU A 82 -2.80 -8.17 -3.15
CA LEU A 82 -2.72 -9.63 -3.28
C LEU A 82 -4.04 -10.30 -3.72
N ALA A 83 -5.18 -9.76 -3.27
CA ALA A 83 -6.50 -10.27 -3.60
C ALA A 83 -7.08 -9.73 -4.93
N THR A 84 -6.45 -8.71 -5.52
CA THR A 84 -7.03 -7.89 -6.60
C THR A 84 -6.15 -7.88 -7.86
N GLN A 85 -4.85 -7.62 -7.70
CA GLN A 85 -3.88 -7.51 -8.79
C GLN A 85 -2.55 -8.16 -8.41
N LEU A 86 -2.16 -9.16 -9.20
CA LEU A 86 -0.83 -9.75 -9.18
C LEU A 86 -0.02 -9.19 -10.33
N PHE A 87 1.23 -8.83 -10.06
CA PHE A 87 2.13 -8.25 -11.07
C PHE A 87 3.13 -9.30 -11.55
N GLY A 88 3.33 -9.34 -12.87
CA GLY A 88 4.45 -10.06 -13.47
C GLY A 88 5.72 -9.18 -13.53
N PRO A 89 6.75 -9.62 -14.26
CA PRO A 89 7.94 -8.82 -14.50
C PRO A 89 7.58 -7.45 -15.10
N GLY A 90 8.15 -6.38 -14.55
CA GLY A 90 7.84 -5.04 -14.99
C GLY A 90 8.47 -3.98 -14.11
N LYS A 91 7.96 -2.76 -14.23
CA LYS A 91 8.33 -1.61 -13.39
C LYS A 91 7.15 -1.27 -12.50
N ILE A 92 7.41 -1.17 -11.20
CA ILE A 92 6.45 -0.67 -10.22
C ILE A 92 7.00 0.64 -9.67
N GLU A 93 6.19 1.69 -9.68
CA GLU A 93 6.55 3.01 -9.17
C GLU A 93 5.52 3.44 -8.12
N MET A 94 6.01 4.02 -7.04
CA MET A 94 5.18 4.68 -6.03
C MET A 94 5.78 6.06 -5.77
N ARG A 95 4.92 7.09 -5.83
CA ARG A 95 5.27 8.44 -5.41
C ARG A 95 4.68 8.67 -4.03
N GLY A 96 5.52 8.88 -3.04
CA GLY A 96 5.09 9.06 -1.67
C GLY A 96 5.96 10.04 -0.90
N LYS A 97 5.39 10.61 0.16
CA LYS A 97 6.10 11.40 1.16
C LYS A 97 6.03 10.66 2.49
N VAL A 98 7.15 10.58 3.17
CA VAL A 98 7.27 9.91 4.47
C VAL A 98 7.54 10.94 5.55
N ASP A 99 6.73 10.95 6.60
CA ASP A 99 7.04 11.64 7.87
C ASP A 99 7.84 10.70 8.77
N GLY A 100 9.17 10.78 8.66
CA GLY A 100 10.09 9.91 9.41
C GLY A 100 10.19 10.31 10.87
N ARG A 101 9.57 9.53 11.76
CA ARG A 101 9.68 9.68 13.22
C ARG A 101 10.44 8.50 13.83
N PRO A 102 11.12 8.66 14.99
CA PRO A 102 11.69 7.52 15.69
C PRO A 102 10.64 6.42 15.93
N GLY A 103 11.00 5.18 15.59
CA GLY A 103 10.10 4.03 15.66
C GLY A 103 9.18 3.83 14.44
N SER A 104 9.09 4.81 13.53
CA SER A 104 8.37 4.61 12.26
C SER A 104 9.17 3.73 11.31
N TRP A 105 8.48 2.81 10.64
CA TRP A 105 9.06 1.95 9.61
C TRP A 105 8.08 1.81 8.43
N PRO A 106 8.01 2.81 7.53
CA PRO A 106 7.20 2.71 6.33
C PRO A 106 7.85 1.78 5.31
N ALA A 107 7.03 1.03 4.59
CA ALA A 107 7.48 0.08 3.58
C ALA A 107 6.56 0.08 2.35
N PHE A 108 7.17 -0.21 1.20
CA PHE A 108 6.51 -0.51 -0.06
C PHE A 108 7.23 -1.73 -0.63
N TRP A 109 6.53 -2.86 -0.72
CA TRP A 109 7.09 -4.18 -1.02
C TRP A 109 6.09 -5.10 -1.70
#